data_AF-A0A402BN59-F1
#
_entry.id   AF-A0A402BN59-F1
#
_cell.length_a   1.000
_cell.length_b   1.000
_cell.length_c   1.000
_cell.angle_alpha   90.00
_cell.angle_beta   90.00
_cell.angle_gamma   90.00
#
_symmetry.space_group_name_H-M   'P 1'
#
loop_
_entity.id
_entity.type
_entity.pdbx_description
1 polymer ?
#
loop_
_entity_poly.entity_id
_entity_poly.type
_entity_poly.pdbx_seq_one_letter_code
_entity_poly.pdbx_strand_id
1 'polypeptide(L)'
;MPISMSKVQALLPYLITFTLLGIIAIFLVRPLTRYLIKLVTSSMVTKLLTEEYTKNIAELLPSLTRFSALNLLELSLRAENGKVITRPLGSPRHFAGYDNLMFSPRQLTQLSLPESTQIDLSVTIGATAQKPLVIQIPLMIGAMAYGLALSQEAKVALAKAAKNLKTATCSGEGPFLPEEPLETDKYILQICRWSWGARTAEQIAFADMLEVQMGQGADMGVARIEASEIEGRARILGGLAPGEPAISLTAPPGVQSPADWPAFMKNLRQRAKGIPIALKIMATDHLEEELAMAVDLGFDAIVIDGAEGGSHATAPIKQDDFGIPSLNALVRAKKFLKNHPISLVISGGYFTPGQCLKALALGADAIYLATVPLLALGHNQVQKVIPWEPPTTLIYYNSPTKTELDIDLSATSVTNVFTAMVLEMEEAMRALGKSSLKELSPDDLVALDALTADLTGVKPALGRPQIPTRLSPQPTELAAIQQLKQLLSFAYRLEQFSKTVLIELCQQQDFSRLQVLKAEYQHLLTQKQDLDLANLSNSSQQ
;
A
#
# COMPACT_ATOMS: atom_id res chain seq x y z
N MET A 1 -51.15 40.25 26.67
CA MET A 1 -50.89 41.69 26.46
C MET A 1 -51.03 41.99 24.97
N PRO A 2 -51.94 42.89 24.54
CA PRO A 2 -52.04 43.26 23.15
C PRO A 2 -50.77 44.06 22.78
N ILE A 3 -50.08 43.65 21.72
CA ILE A 3 -48.97 44.42 21.16
C ILE A 3 -49.60 45.73 20.67
N SER A 4 -49.27 46.85 21.33
CA SER A 4 -49.71 48.19 20.93
C SER A 4 -49.44 48.41 19.45
N MET A 5 -50.47 48.71 18.66
CA MET A 5 -50.35 49.01 17.22
C MET A 5 -49.35 50.14 16.93
N SER A 6 -49.05 51.00 17.91
CA SER A 6 -48.05 52.06 17.78
C SER A 6 -46.62 51.54 17.61
N LYS A 7 -46.26 50.40 18.22
CA LYS A 7 -44.92 49.81 18.09
C LYS A 7 -44.72 49.13 16.73
N VAL A 8 -45.78 48.55 16.17
CA VAL A 8 -45.76 47.95 14.84
C VAL A 8 -45.65 49.02 13.76
N GLN A 9 -46.36 50.15 13.90
CA GLN A 9 -46.24 51.28 12.97
C GLN A 9 -44.86 51.94 12.99
N ALA A 10 -44.19 51.99 14.15
CA ALA A 10 -42.83 52.53 14.25
C ALA A 10 -41.76 51.62 13.62
N LEU A 11 -41.98 50.30 13.58
CA LEU A 11 -41.04 49.31 13.02
C LEU A 11 -41.25 49.04 11.52
N LEU A 12 -42.45 49.29 11.00
CA LEU A 12 -42.81 49.09 9.59
C LEU A 12 -41.88 49.81 8.58
N PRO A 13 -41.52 51.10 8.75
CA PRO A 13 -40.62 51.77 7.81
C PRO A 13 -39.20 51.18 7.82
N TYR A 14 -38.72 50.69 8.95
CA TYR A 14 -37.42 50.00 9.04
C TYR A 14 -37.46 48.64 8.35
N LEU A 15 -38.56 47.89 8.48
CA LEU A 15 -38.74 46.61 7.79
C LEU A 15 -38.81 46.80 6.26
N ILE A 16 -39.51 47.84 5.81
CA ILE A 16 -39.60 48.21 4.40
C ILE A 16 -38.23 48.65 3.86
N THR A 17 -37.47 49.48 4.57
CA THR A 17 -36.13 49.87 4.11
C THR A 17 -35.16 48.71 4.10
N PHE A 18 -35.21 47.80 5.08
CA PHE A 18 -34.36 46.60 5.10
C PHE A 18 -34.69 45.64 3.95
N THR A 19 -35.97 45.44 3.65
CA THR A 19 -36.40 44.62 2.50
C THR A 19 -36.04 45.28 1.18
N LEU A 20 -36.19 46.60 1.05
CA LEU A 20 -35.79 47.33 -0.16
C LEU A 20 -34.27 47.27 -0.37
N LEU A 21 -33.47 47.46 0.69
CA LEU A 21 -32.01 47.31 0.65
C LEU A 21 -31.59 45.88 0.31
N GLY A 22 -32.27 44.88 0.85
CA GLY A 22 -32.06 43.47 0.49
C GLY A 22 -32.35 43.19 -0.99
N ILE A 23 -33.46 43.74 -1.52
CA ILE A 23 -33.82 43.62 -2.93
C ILE A 23 -32.79 44.33 -3.82
N ILE A 24 -32.39 45.57 -3.47
CA ILE A 24 -31.36 46.34 -4.17
C ILE A 24 -30.02 45.59 -4.16
N ALA A 25 -29.62 45.02 -3.02
CA ALA A 25 -28.42 44.20 -2.91
C ALA A 25 -28.51 42.96 -3.81
N ILE A 26 -29.64 42.25 -3.86
CA ILE A 26 -29.85 41.12 -4.77
C ILE A 26 -29.71 41.55 -6.24
N PHE A 27 -30.26 42.71 -6.61
CA PHE A 27 -30.17 43.25 -7.97
C PHE A 27 -28.81 43.84 -8.34
N LEU A 28 -27.98 44.27 -7.37
CA LEU A 28 -26.64 44.83 -7.60
C LEU A 28 -25.50 43.81 -7.47
N VAL A 29 -25.64 42.81 -6.60
CA VAL A 29 -24.61 41.76 -6.39
C VAL A 29 -24.40 40.97 -7.67
N ARG A 30 -25.48 40.59 -8.37
CA ARG A 30 -25.38 39.81 -9.62
C ARG A 30 -24.68 40.55 -10.79
N PRO A 31 -24.98 41.82 -11.10
CA PRO A 31 -24.25 42.56 -12.13
C PRO A 31 -22.83 42.94 -11.68
N LEU A 32 -22.61 43.27 -10.41
CA LEU A 32 -21.27 43.59 -9.90
C LEU A 32 -20.35 42.38 -9.93
N THR A 33 -20.81 41.21 -9.47
CA THR A 33 -20.05 39.95 -9.56
C THR A 33 -19.76 39.58 -11.01
N ARG A 34 -20.75 39.71 -11.93
CA ARG A 34 -20.52 39.51 -13.36
C ARG A 34 -19.50 40.48 -13.94
N TYR A 35 -19.51 41.74 -13.52
CA TYR A 35 -18.55 42.75 -13.96
C TYR A 35 -17.14 42.43 -13.46
N LEU A 36 -16.99 42.10 -12.17
CA LEU A 36 -15.71 41.68 -11.58
C LEU A 36 -15.16 40.42 -12.26
N ILE A 37 -16.00 39.40 -12.45
CA ILE A 37 -15.63 38.18 -13.18
C ILE A 37 -15.19 38.56 -14.59
N LYS A 38 -15.95 39.38 -15.33
CA LYS A 38 -15.59 39.82 -16.68
C LYS A 38 -14.27 40.59 -16.71
N LEU A 39 -13.99 41.44 -15.74
CA LEU A 39 -12.74 42.19 -15.62
C LEU A 39 -11.54 41.26 -15.46
N VAL A 40 -11.62 40.31 -14.53
CA VAL A 40 -10.54 39.36 -14.27
C VAL A 40 -10.37 38.39 -15.45
N THR A 41 -11.47 37.81 -15.92
CA THR A 41 -11.47 36.80 -17.01
C THR A 41 -11.07 37.39 -18.35
N SER A 42 -11.56 38.58 -18.74
CA SER A 42 -11.17 39.17 -20.02
C SER A 42 -9.68 39.49 -20.06
N SER A 43 -9.12 40.00 -18.96
CA SER A 43 -7.69 40.27 -18.84
C SER A 43 -6.87 38.98 -18.87
N MET A 44 -7.25 37.96 -18.09
CA MET A 44 -6.56 36.65 -18.11
C MET A 44 -6.66 35.96 -19.46
N VAL A 45 -7.86 35.87 -20.05
CA VAL A 45 -8.08 35.17 -21.33
C VAL A 45 -7.36 35.89 -22.46
N THR A 46 -7.37 37.22 -22.49
CA THR A 46 -6.62 37.96 -23.50
C THR A 46 -5.14 37.66 -23.38
N LYS A 47 -4.55 37.78 -22.18
CA LYS A 47 -3.13 37.44 -21.96
C LYS A 47 -2.80 35.99 -22.34
N LEU A 48 -3.66 35.05 -21.94
CA LEU A 48 -3.50 33.62 -22.23
C LEU A 48 -3.54 33.31 -23.73
N LEU A 49 -4.31 34.07 -24.52
CA LEU A 49 -4.49 33.81 -25.96
C LEU A 49 -3.61 34.67 -26.87
N THR A 50 -3.08 35.81 -26.40
CA THR A 50 -2.33 36.76 -27.26
C THR A 50 -0.85 36.86 -26.92
N GLU A 51 -0.42 36.50 -25.71
CA GLU A 51 1.01 36.57 -25.34
C GLU A 51 1.79 35.37 -25.89
N GLU A 52 3.04 35.63 -26.31
CA GLU A 52 4.00 34.60 -26.69
C GLU A 52 4.13 33.55 -25.59
N TYR A 53 4.23 32.29 -25.98
CA TYR A 53 4.21 31.16 -25.07
C TYR A 53 5.23 31.26 -23.94
N THR A 54 6.44 31.76 -24.21
CA THR A 54 7.52 31.93 -23.23
C THR A 54 7.25 32.98 -22.15
N LYS A 55 6.25 33.83 -22.32
CA LYS A 55 5.84 34.87 -21.35
C LYS A 55 4.45 34.60 -20.78
N ASN A 56 3.83 33.50 -21.21
CA ASN A 56 2.45 33.15 -20.94
C ASN A 56 2.40 32.02 -19.91
N ILE A 57 1.52 32.15 -18.91
CA ILE A 57 1.32 31.10 -17.90
C ILE A 57 0.82 29.79 -18.52
N ALA A 58 0.28 29.84 -19.75
CA ALA A 58 -0.06 28.67 -20.56
C ALA A 58 1.14 27.73 -20.79
N GLU A 59 2.39 28.21 -20.68
CA GLU A 59 3.59 27.37 -20.74
C GLU A 59 3.61 26.28 -19.66
N LEU A 60 2.97 26.54 -18.52
CA LEU A 60 2.82 25.52 -17.48
C LEU A 60 1.99 24.33 -17.96
N LEU A 61 1.11 24.47 -18.95
CA LEU A 61 0.25 23.36 -19.40
C LEU A 61 1.07 22.18 -19.97
N PRO A 62 1.94 22.34 -20.99
CA PRO A 62 2.78 21.26 -21.48
C PRO A 62 3.83 20.85 -20.45
N SER A 63 4.32 21.78 -19.63
CA SER A 63 5.20 21.45 -18.51
C SER A 63 4.52 20.49 -17.52
N LEU A 64 3.23 20.70 -17.21
CA LEU A 64 2.41 19.81 -16.39
C LEU A 64 2.04 18.48 -17.06
N THR A 65 2.20 18.36 -18.39
CA THR A 65 2.15 17.05 -19.07
C THR A 65 3.46 16.27 -18.95
N ARG A 66 4.58 16.98 -18.78
CA ARG A 66 5.91 16.37 -18.63
C ARG A 66 6.20 15.96 -17.19
N PHE A 67 5.75 16.74 -16.21
CA PHE A 67 5.83 16.43 -14.79
C PHE A 67 4.51 16.77 -14.09
N SER A 68 4.13 16.02 -13.06
CA SER A 68 2.84 16.25 -12.38
C SER A 68 2.84 17.58 -11.59
N ALA A 69 1.65 18.12 -11.32
CA ALA A 69 1.49 19.27 -10.43
C ALA A 69 2.06 18.99 -9.03
N LEU A 70 1.93 17.76 -8.55
CA LEU A 70 2.56 17.31 -7.31
C LEU A 70 4.09 17.45 -7.38
N ASN A 71 4.72 16.99 -8.47
CA ASN A 71 6.17 17.12 -8.64
C ASN A 71 6.62 18.59 -8.61
N LEU A 72 5.85 19.50 -9.22
CA LEU A 72 6.15 20.94 -9.22
C LEU A 72 6.05 21.56 -7.81
N LEU A 73 5.00 21.22 -7.07
CA LEU A 73 4.80 21.70 -5.69
C LEU A 73 5.92 21.18 -4.78
N GLU A 74 6.21 19.89 -4.85
CA GLU A 74 7.28 19.30 -4.06
C GLU A 74 8.67 19.83 -4.47
N LEU A 75 8.91 20.09 -5.76
CA LEU A 75 10.13 20.77 -6.24
C LEU A 75 10.27 22.16 -5.62
N SER A 76 9.18 22.93 -5.62
CA SER A 76 9.15 24.28 -5.04
C SER A 76 9.45 24.25 -3.54
N LEU A 77 8.83 23.31 -2.79
CA LEU A 77 9.09 23.15 -1.36
C LEU A 77 10.55 22.75 -1.06
N ARG A 78 11.15 21.90 -1.91
CA ARG A 78 12.57 21.54 -1.84
C ARG A 78 13.47 22.74 -2.15
N ALA A 79 13.12 23.54 -3.16
CA ALA A 79 13.89 24.71 -3.57
C ALA A 79 13.87 25.81 -2.49
N GLU A 80 12.75 26.02 -1.82
CA GLU A 80 12.61 27.03 -0.75
C GLU A 80 13.48 26.70 0.46
N ASN A 81 13.46 25.44 0.91
CA ASN A 81 14.04 25.08 2.21
C ASN A 81 15.41 24.38 2.10
N GLY A 82 15.74 23.77 0.96
CA GLY A 82 16.92 22.90 0.82
C GLY A 82 16.90 21.67 1.74
N LYS A 83 15.74 21.30 2.27
CA LYS A 83 15.55 20.23 3.27
C LYS A 83 14.70 19.10 2.69
N VAL A 84 14.78 17.93 3.34
CA VAL A 84 13.87 16.81 3.08
C VAL A 84 12.45 17.26 3.42
N ILE A 85 11.55 17.19 2.44
CA ILE A 85 10.13 17.44 2.65
C ILE A 85 9.45 16.16 3.13
N THR A 86 8.32 16.29 3.81
CA THR A 86 7.49 15.17 4.25
C THR A 86 6.11 15.23 3.59
N ARG A 87 5.54 14.05 3.32
CA ARG A 87 4.21 13.89 2.70
C ARG A 87 3.35 12.95 3.54
N PRO A 88 2.05 13.22 3.72
CA PRO A 88 1.14 12.33 4.43
C PRO A 88 0.55 11.24 3.52
N LEU A 89 -0.08 10.24 4.13
CA LEU A 89 -0.95 9.20 3.53
C LEU A 89 -0.30 8.20 2.56
N GLY A 90 0.97 8.35 2.20
CA GLY A 90 1.71 7.35 1.39
C GLY A 90 1.82 7.72 -0.10
N SER A 91 2.13 6.71 -0.93
CA SER A 91 2.35 6.93 -2.36
C SER A 91 1.07 7.28 -3.11
N PRO A 92 1.07 8.26 -4.03
CA PRO A 92 -0.02 8.47 -4.99
C PRO A 92 0.07 7.51 -6.20
N ARG A 93 1.08 6.63 -6.27
CA ARG A 93 1.23 5.68 -7.37
C ARG A 93 0.13 4.64 -7.31
N HIS A 94 -0.48 4.36 -8.47
CA HIS A 94 -1.40 3.24 -8.62
C HIS A 94 -0.62 2.00 -9.04
N PHE A 95 -0.67 0.96 -8.24
CA PHE A 95 -0.08 -0.33 -8.57
C PHE A 95 -1.16 -1.22 -9.18
N ALA A 96 -0.86 -1.80 -10.34
CA ALA A 96 -1.76 -2.78 -10.95
C ALA A 96 -1.86 -4.01 -10.04
N GLY A 97 -3.07 -4.49 -9.79
CA GLY A 97 -3.25 -5.67 -8.97
C GLY A 97 -4.70 -6.13 -8.89
N TYR A 98 -5.36 -5.84 -7.78
CA TYR A 98 -6.68 -6.37 -7.45
C TYR A 98 -7.78 -6.03 -8.45
N ASP A 99 -7.64 -4.96 -9.23
CA ASP A 99 -8.61 -4.53 -10.25
C ASP A 99 -8.77 -5.55 -11.38
N ASN A 100 -7.70 -6.31 -11.67
CA ASN A 100 -7.71 -7.34 -12.72
C ASN A 100 -8.12 -8.73 -12.22
N LEU A 101 -8.59 -8.83 -10.98
CA LEU A 101 -9.21 -10.04 -10.43
C LEU A 101 -10.72 -9.82 -10.34
N MET A 102 -11.52 -10.79 -10.75
CA MET A 102 -12.97 -10.77 -10.60
C MET A 102 -13.47 -12.01 -9.89
N PHE A 103 -14.51 -11.87 -9.06
CA PHE A 103 -15.26 -13.01 -8.57
C PHE A 103 -16.09 -13.60 -9.70
N SER A 104 -16.06 -14.92 -9.86
CA SER A 104 -16.75 -15.62 -10.94
C SER A 104 -17.69 -16.70 -10.39
N PRO A 105 -18.88 -16.32 -9.87
CA PRO A 105 -19.82 -17.27 -9.31
C PRO A 105 -20.32 -18.23 -10.40
N ARG A 106 -20.55 -19.47 -10.00
CA ARG A 106 -21.28 -20.45 -10.82
C ARG A 106 -22.77 -20.14 -10.72
N GLN A 107 -23.51 -20.42 -11.80
CA GLN A 107 -24.94 -20.09 -11.86
C GLN A 107 -25.84 -21.34 -11.83
N LEU A 108 -25.41 -22.43 -12.47
CA LEU A 108 -26.18 -23.68 -12.55
C LEU A 108 -25.50 -24.84 -11.80
N THR A 109 -24.17 -24.84 -11.73
CA THR A 109 -23.38 -25.95 -11.15
C THR A 109 -23.12 -25.79 -9.66
N GLN A 110 -23.33 -24.59 -9.12
CA GLN A 110 -23.37 -24.29 -7.70
C GLN A 110 -24.28 -23.07 -7.57
N LEU A 111 -25.25 -23.15 -6.67
CA LEU A 111 -26.23 -22.09 -6.46
C LEU A 111 -25.73 -21.12 -5.38
N SER A 112 -26.18 -19.87 -5.47
CA SER A 112 -25.99 -18.88 -4.41
C SER A 112 -26.75 -19.28 -3.14
N LEU A 113 -26.32 -18.76 -2.00
CA LEU A 113 -27.02 -18.93 -0.73
C LEU A 113 -28.18 -17.93 -0.61
N PRO A 114 -29.28 -18.28 0.08
CA PRO A 114 -30.33 -17.32 0.43
C PRO A 114 -29.82 -16.16 1.28
N GLU A 115 -30.46 -14.99 1.17
CA GLU A 115 -30.16 -13.78 1.97
C GLU A 115 -30.13 -14.05 3.48
N SER A 116 -31.02 -14.91 3.98
CA SER A 116 -31.11 -15.26 5.40
C SER A 116 -29.93 -16.10 5.92
N THR A 117 -29.02 -16.55 5.04
CA THR A 117 -27.86 -17.35 5.43
C THR A 117 -26.83 -16.48 6.15
N GLN A 118 -26.47 -16.87 7.36
CA GLN A 118 -25.39 -16.26 8.12
C GLN A 118 -24.04 -16.69 7.54
N ILE A 119 -23.13 -15.73 7.40
CA ILE A 119 -21.78 -15.97 6.86
C ILE A 119 -20.77 -15.87 8.00
N ASP A 120 -20.01 -16.93 8.23
CA ASP A 120 -18.93 -16.93 9.22
C ASP A 120 -17.68 -16.26 8.65
N LEU A 121 -17.40 -15.04 9.12
CA LEU A 121 -16.22 -14.25 8.76
C LEU A 121 -15.19 -14.17 9.91
N SER A 122 -15.35 -15.00 10.95
CA SER A 122 -14.44 -14.98 12.11
C SER A 122 -13.05 -15.51 11.78
N VAL A 123 -12.03 -14.93 12.41
CA VAL A 123 -10.61 -15.28 12.18
C VAL A 123 -9.91 -15.50 13.51
N THR A 124 -9.02 -16.50 13.53
CA THR A 124 -8.11 -16.77 14.66
C THR A 124 -6.67 -16.52 14.22
N ILE A 125 -6.03 -15.50 14.79
CA ILE A 125 -4.65 -15.12 14.52
C ILE A 125 -3.74 -15.75 15.58
N GLY A 126 -2.67 -16.40 15.10
CA GLY A 126 -1.70 -17.09 15.94
C GLY A 126 -2.29 -18.34 16.60
N ALA A 127 -2.90 -19.23 15.80
CA ALA A 127 -3.61 -20.42 16.28
C ALA A 127 -2.75 -21.38 17.13
N THR A 128 -1.42 -21.31 17.02
CA THR A 128 -0.45 -22.07 17.82
C THR A 128 -0.16 -21.46 19.19
N ALA A 129 -0.54 -20.21 19.43
CA ALA A 129 -0.35 -19.54 20.71
C ALA A 129 -1.31 -20.12 21.78
N GLN A 130 -0.94 -19.98 23.05
CA GLN A 130 -1.77 -20.46 24.16
C GLN A 130 -3.07 -19.65 24.30
N LYS A 131 -3.03 -18.37 23.92
CA LYS A 131 -4.15 -17.43 23.96
C LYS A 131 -4.26 -16.75 22.59
N PRO A 132 -4.74 -17.45 21.55
CA PRO A 132 -4.79 -16.89 20.21
C PRO A 132 -5.73 -15.68 20.15
N LEU A 133 -5.46 -14.77 19.22
CA LEU A 133 -6.28 -13.58 19.01
C LEU A 133 -7.47 -13.94 18.11
N VAL A 134 -8.68 -13.90 18.66
CA VAL A 134 -9.92 -14.18 17.91
C VAL A 134 -10.67 -12.87 17.63
N ILE A 135 -10.96 -12.62 16.36
CA ILE A 135 -11.74 -11.47 15.86
C ILE A 135 -12.97 -11.95 15.09
N GLN A 136 -14.06 -11.19 15.15
CA GLN A 136 -15.35 -11.59 14.53
C GLN A 136 -15.46 -11.23 13.04
N ILE A 137 -14.63 -10.29 12.59
CA ILE A 137 -14.54 -9.87 11.19
C ILE A 137 -13.07 -9.88 10.76
N PRO A 138 -12.74 -10.11 9.48
CA PRO A 138 -11.37 -10.23 9.02
C PRO A 138 -10.70 -8.87 8.78
N LEU A 139 -11.35 -7.77 9.18
CA LEU A 139 -10.87 -6.41 9.04
C LEU A 139 -10.45 -5.88 10.41
N MET A 140 -9.19 -5.51 10.55
CA MET A 140 -8.63 -4.93 11.77
C MET A 140 -8.24 -3.48 11.56
N ILE A 141 -8.25 -2.68 12.63
CA ILE A 141 -7.76 -1.30 12.59
C ILE A 141 -6.22 -1.34 12.65
N GLY A 142 -5.59 -0.83 11.59
CA GLY A 142 -4.15 -0.83 11.40
C GLY A 142 -3.39 0.03 12.41
N ALA A 143 -2.10 -0.25 12.53
CA ALA A 143 -1.19 0.42 13.44
C ALA A 143 -1.02 1.92 13.09
N MET A 144 -1.50 2.81 13.96
CA MET A 144 -1.32 4.26 13.83
C MET A 144 -0.95 4.84 15.19
N ALA A 145 0.22 5.49 15.26
CA ALA A 145 0.87 5.88 16.51
C ALA A 145 0.18 7.06 17.22
N TYR A 146 -0.11 6.90 18.52
CA TYR A 146 -0.42 8.05 19.39
C TYR A 146 0.81 8.97 19.49
N GLY A 147 0.60 10.29 19.45
CA GLY A 147 1.64 11.27 19.71
C GLY A 147 2.57 11.55 18.53
N LEU A 148 2.96 10.51 17.78
CA LEU A 148 3.76 10.66 16.55
C LEU A 148 2.91 10.95 15.32
N ALA A 149 1.63 10.56 15.37
CA ALA A 149 0.68 10.75 14.28
C ALA A 149 -0.68 11.21 14.81
N LEU A 150 -1.38 10.33 15.52
CA LEU A 150 -2.78 10.56 15.91
C LEU A 150 -2.89 11.18 17.31
N SER A 151 -3.94 11.99 17.47
CA SER A 151 -4.33 12.54 18.76
C SER A 151 -4.88 11.46 19.70
N GLN A 152 -5.08 11.81 20.97
CA GLN A 152 -5.69 10.91 21.94
C GLN A 152 -7.15 10.60 21.57
N GLU A 153 -7.89 11.63 21.17
CA GLU A 153 -9.30 11.57 20.78
C GLU A 153 -9.50 10.58 19.63
N ALA A 154 -8.62 10.65 18.63
CA ALA A 154 -8.60 9.73 17.50
C ALA A 154 -8.36 8.28 17.94
N LYS A 155 -7.36 8.03 18.79
CA LYS A 155 -7.02 6.68 19.27
C LYS A 155 -8.13 6.07 20.12
N VAL A 156 -8.75 6.86 20.99
CA VAL A 156 -9.91 6.44 21.78
C VAL A 156 -11.11 6.13 20.89
N ALA A 157 -11.39 6.95 19.87
CA ALA A 157 -12.47 6.68 18.92
C ALA A 157 -12.25 5.38 18.14
N LEU A 158 -11.02 5.09 17.72
CA LEU A 158 -10.67 3.83 17.06
C LEU A 158 -10.83 2.63 17.99
N ALA A 159 -10.42 2.74 19.26
CA ALA A 159 -10.60 1.69 20.25
C ALA A 159 -12.09 1.35 20.48
N LYS A 160 -12.93 2.37 20.66
CA LYS A 160 -14.39 2.22 20.76
C LYS A 160 -14.99 1.55 19.52
N ALA A 161 -14.55 1.95 18.33
CA ALA A 161 -15.01 1.32 17.08
C ALA A 161 -14.61 -0.15 16.99
N ALA A 162 -13.36 -0.49 17.33
CA ALA A 162 -12.88 -1.87 17.36
C ALA A 162 -13.70 -2.74 18.31
N LYS A 163 -14.06 -2.22 19.48
CA LYS A 163 -14.96 -2.88 20.44
C LYS A 163 -16.33 -3.19 19.84
N ASN A 164 -16.97 -2.19 19.23
CA ASN A 164 -18.30 -2.35 18.61
C ASN A 164 -18.28 -3.41 17.48
N LEU A 165 -17.18 -3.45 16.73
CA LEU A 165 -16.97 -4.39 15.63
C LEU A 165 -16.47 -5.77 16.09
N LYS A 166 -16.14 -5.93 17.38
CA LYS A 166 -15.49 -7.13 17.95
C LYS A 166 -14.25 -7.54 17.14
N THR A 167 -13.47 -6.55 16.74
CA THR A 167 -12.19 -6.69 16.04
C THR A 167 -11.09 -6.02 16.85
N ALA A 168 -9.85 -6.10 16.37
CA ALA A 168 -8.69 -5.55 17.05
C ALA A 168 -8.32 -4.15 16.54
N THR A 169 -7.75 -3.35 17.45
CA THR A 169 -7.01 -2.12 17.14
C THR A 169 -5.55 -2.25 17.55
N CYS A 170 -4.67 -1.51 16.87
CA CYS A 170 -3.23 -1.56 17.11
C CYS A 170 -2.67 -0.22 17.60
N SER A 171 -1.80 -0.28 18.62
CA SER A 171 -1.21 0.90 19.28
C SER A 171 -0.44 1.81 18.33
N GLY A 172 0.21 1.23 17.31
CA GLY A 172 1.26 1.90 16.55
C GLY A 172 2.54 2.13 17.36
N GLU A 173 3.52 2.76 16.73
CA GLU A 173 4.88 2.91 17.26
C GLU A 173 5.02 3.95 18.38
N GLY A 174 3.94 4.70 18.64
CA GLY A 174 3.94 5.79 19.61
C GLY A 174 4.08 5.35 21.07
N PRO A 175 4.26 6.31 21.98
CA PRO A 175 4.18 6.06 23.41
C PRO A 175 2.86 5.36 23.79
N PHE A 176 2.89 4.58 24.86
CA PHE A 176 1.71 3.85 25.32
C PHE A 176 0.66 4.81 25.87
N LEU A 177 -0.53 4.82 25.29
CA LEU A 177 -1.67 5.62 25.74
C LEU A 177 -2.56 4.76 26.66
N PRO A 178 -2.62 5.04 27.98
CA PRO A 178 -3.34 4.18 28.93
C PRO A 178 -4.84 4.05 28.69
N GLU A 179 -5.48 5.05 28.10
CA GLU A 179 -6.92 5.07 27.82
C GLU A 179 -7.31 4.17 26.65
N GLU A 180 -6.42 3.95 25.68
CA GLU A 180 -6.73 3.19 24.47
C GLU A 180 -7.15 1.73 24.77
N PRO A 181 -6.38 0.93 25.53
CA PRO A 181 -6.76 -0.45 25.81
C PRO A 181 -7.99 -0.59 26.71
N LEU A 182 -8.42 0.47 27.41
CA LEU A 182 -9.62 0.43 28.26
C LEU A 182 -10.92 0.53 27.44
N GLU A 183 -10.83 1.03 26.22
CA GLU A 183 -11.96 1.31 25.34
C GLU A 183 -12.13 0.24 24.25
N THR A 184 -11.30 -0.80 24.26
CA THR A 184 -11.36 -1.93 23.31
C THR A 184 -11.29 -3.28 24.03
N ASP A 185 -11.86 -4.31 23.39
CA ASP A 185 -11.80 -5.69 23.91
C ASP A 185 -10.60 -6.47 23.35
N LYS A 186 -10.01 -6.00 22.25
CA LYS A 186 -8.92 -6.66 21.52
C LYS A 186 -7.83 -5.66 21.18
N TYR A 187 -6.73 -5.72 21.94
CA TYR A 187 -5.65 -4.74 21.82
C TYR A 187 -4.35 -5.36 21.33
N ILE A 188 -3.80 -4.80 20.25
CA ILE A 188 -2.51 -5.18 19.69
C ILE A 188 -1.50 -4.11 20.10
N LEU A 189 -0.48 -4.52 20.86
CA LEU A 189 0.56 -3.61 21.33
C LEU A 189 1.84 -3.79 20.51
N GLN A 190 2.30 -2.72 19.86
CA GLN A 190 3.55 -2.76 19.13
C GLN A 190 4.77 -2.70 20.04
N ILE A 191 5.71 -3.60 19.78
CA ILE A 191 7.10 -3.56 20.22
C ILE A 191 7.90 -2.89 19.10
N CYS A 192 8.18 -1.60 19.27
CA CYS A 192 8.68 -0.73 18.21
C CYS A 192 10.15 -0.32 18.42
N ARG A 193 10.70 0.38 17.43
CA ARG A 193 12.09 0.81 17.40
C ARG A 193 12.30 2.18 18.04
N TRP A 194 11.65 2.45 19.16
CA TRP A 194 11.81 3.69 19.93
C TRP A 194 12.31 3.38 21.34
N SER A 195 12.79 4.38 22.07
CA SER A 195 13.29 4.18 23.45
C SER A 195 12.23 3.58 24.38
N TRP A 196 10.95 3.91 24.18
CA TRP A 196 9.79 3.33 24.90
C TRP A 196 9.31 1.98 24.32
N GLY A 197 9.86 1.54 23.19
CA GLY A 197 9.37 0.41 22.41
C GLY A 197 9.54 -0.96 23.06
N ALA A 198 10.40 -1.07 24.09
CA ALA A 198 10.54 -2.29 24.87
C ALA A 198 9.27 -2.66 25.65
N ARG A 199 8.41 -1.66 25.93
CA ARG A 199 7.21 -1.69 26.78
C ARG A 199 7.47 -2.19 28.19
N THR A 200 6.64 -1.84 29.16
CA THR A 200 6.74 -2.40 30.53
C THR A 200 5.92 -3.69 30.66
N ALA A 201 6.05 -4.42 31.77
CA ALA A 201 5.24 -5.60 32.03
C ALA A 201 3.76 -5.26 32.20
N GLU A 202 3.47 -4.10 32.80
CA GLU A 202 2.12 -3.57 33.01
C GLU A 202 1.47 -3.21 31.67
N GLN A 203 2.23 -2.62 30.75
CA GLN A 203 1.74 -2.29 29.41
C GLN A 203 1.43 -3.55 28.59
N ILE A 204 2.33 -4.54 28.61
CA ILE A 204 2.11 -5.83 27.93
C ILE A 204 0.88 -6.56 28.48
N ALA A 205 0.56 -6.41 29.76
CA ALA A 205 -0.59 -7.07 30.36
C ALA A 205 -1.95 -6.66 29.77
N PHE A 206 -2.03 -5.51 29.09
CA PHE A 206 -3.22 -5.07 28.36
C PHE A 206 -3.36 -5.66 26.95
N ALA A 207 -2.32 -6.31 26.42
CA ALA A 207 -2.32 -6.78 25.04
C ALA A 207 -2.91 -8.19 24.88
N ASP A 208 -3.70 -8.38 23.82
CA ASP A 208 -4.14 -9.68 23.31
C ASP A 208 -3.17 -10.25 22.26
N MET A 209 -2.31 -9.40 21.69
CA MET A 209 -1.23 -9.78 20.79
C MET A 209 -0.12 -8.74 20.85
N LEU A 210 1.14 -9.17 20.76
CA LEU A 210 2.28 -8.27 20.55
C LEU A 210 2.64 -8.24 19.07
N GLU A 211 3.01 -7.07 18.56
CA GLU A 211 3.48 -6.92 17.18
C GLU A 211 4.88 -6.30 17.18
N VAL A 212 5.90 -7.07 16.80
CA VAL A 212 7.26 -6.57 16.62
C VAL A 212 7.30 -5.82 15.30
N GLN A 213 7.51 -4.50 15.35
CA GLN A 213 7.55 -3.65 14.16
C GLN A 213 8.99 -3.52 13.66
N MET A 214 9.22 -3.91 12.41
CA MET A 214 10.50 -3.75 11.71
C MET A 214 10.38 -2.86 10.47
N GLY A 215 9.20 -2.78 9.87
CA GLY A 215 8.95 -1.88 8.74
C GLY A 215 7.48 -1.65 8.44
N GLN A 216 7.21 -0.66 7.59
CA GLN A 216 5.88 -0.36 7.06
C GLN A 216 5.99 0.14 5.61
N GLY A 217 4.88 0.13 4.87
CA GLY A 217 4.86 0.39 3.43
C GLY A 217 5.31 1.79 2.98
N ALA A 218 5.14 2.81 3.83
CA ALA A 218 5.48 4.20 3.49
C ALA A 218 6.76 4.72 4.17
N ASP A 219 7.34 3.96 5.10
CA ASP A 219 8.52 4.39 5.84
C ASP A 219 9.36 3.19 6.28
N MET A 220 10.67 3.32 6.08
CA MET A 220 11.65 2.33 6.51
C MET A 220 12.91 3.02 7.02
N GLY A 221 13.58 2.36 7.96
CA GLY A 221 14.81 2.87 8.58
C GLY A 221 14.55 3.80 9.77
N VAL A 222 15.57 4.60 10.10
CA VAL A 222 15.54 5.53 11.23
C VAL A 222 14.73 6.78 10.88
N ALA A 223 14.01 7.29 11.87
CA ALA A 223 13.23 8.50 11.84
C ALA A 223 13.66 9.42 12.97
N ARG A 224 13.58 10.73 12.72
CA ARG A 224 13.83 11.78 13.71
C ARG A 224 12.59 12.66 13.76
N ILE A 225 12.11 12.91 14.98
CA ILE A 225 10.99 13.80 15.25
C ILE A 225 11.54 14.91 16.14
N GLU A 226 11.42 16.15 15.69
CA GLU A 226 11.95 17.28 16.44
C GLU A 226 11.16 17.46 17.74
N ALA A 227 11.81 18.01 18.77
CA ALA A 227 11.18 18.14 20.09
C ALA A 227 9.84 18.88 20.03
N SER A 228 9.76 19.92 19.20
CA SER A 228 8.54 20.71 18.95
C SER A 228 7.36 19.90 18.39
N GLU A 229 7.63 18.76 17.76
CA GLU A 229 6.63 17.90 17.13
C GLU A 229 6.16 16.75 18.02
N ILE A 230 6.75 16.56 19.20
CA ILE A 230 6.33 15.51 20.16
C ILE A 230 6.01 16.09 21.54
N GLU A 231 5.86 17.41 21.66
CA GLU A 231 5.62 18.09 22.93
C GLU A 231 4.36 17.62 23.67
N GLY A 232 4.30 17.92 24.97
CA GLY A 232 3.14 17.64 25.81
C GLY A 232 3.06 16.19 26.30
N ARG A 233 1.88 15.59 26.21
CA ARG A 233 1.60 14.29 26.85
C ARG A 233 2.36 13.13 26.20
N ALA A 234 2.52 13.15 24.87
CA ALA A 234 3.31 12.14 24.16
C ALA A 234 4.77 12.11 24.64
N ARG A 235 5.43 13.27 24.77
CA ARG A 235 6.78 13.40 25.35
C ARG A 235 6.88 12.74 26.73
N ILE A 236 5.94 13.04 27.62
CA ILE A 236 5.93 12.53 29.00
C ILE A 236 5.77 11.01 29.01
N LEU A 237 4.79 10.48 28.27
CA LEU A 237 4.55 9.04 28.18
C LEU A 237 5.69 8.29 27.47
N GLY A 238 6.41 8.95 26.56
CA GLY A 238 7.61 8.43 25.91
C GLY A 238 8.85 8.49 26.80
N GLY A 239 8.79 9.14 27.97
CA GLY A 239 9.94 9.29 28.86
C GLY A 239 11.03 10.24 28.35
N LEU A 240 10.66 11.18 27.46
CA LEU A 240 11.60 12.14 26.87
C LEU A 240 11.73 13.41 27.72
N ALA A 241 12.94 13.95 27.83
CA ALA A 241 13.17 15.23 28.49
C ALA A 241 12.60 16.41 27.66
N PRO A 242 12.20 17.53 28.30
CA PRO A 242 11.81 18.74 27.57
C PRO A 242 12.90 19.20 26.59
N GLY A 243 12.54 19.49 25.34
CA GLY A 243 13.50 19.89 24.30
C GLY A 243 14.34 18.74 23.71
N GLU A 244 14.14 17.48 24.15
CA GLU A 244 14.79 16.31 23.58
C GLU A 244 14.06 15.84 22.31
N PRO A 245 14.74 15.75 21.15
CA PRO A 245 14.15 15.17 19.95
C PRO A 245 14.01 13.65 20.11
N ALA A 246 12.96 13.07 19.54
CA ALA A 246 12.83 11.62 19.49
C ALA A 246 13.58 11.07 18.27
N ILE A 247 14.46 10.09 18.49
CA ILE A 247 15.20 9.40 17.43
C ILE A 247 14.90 7.91 17.54
N SER A 248 14.47 7.30 16.43
CA SER A 248 14.23 5.86 16.42
C SER A 248 15.54 5.07 16.33
N LEU A 249 15.51 3.88 16.91
CA LEU A 249 16.55 2.88 16.85
C LEU A 249 16.46 2.11 15.52
N THR A 250 17.52 1.38 15.19
CA THR A 250 17.54 0.50 14.00
C THR A 250 16.67 -0.74 14.18
N ALA A 251 16.48 -1.20 15.42
CA ALA A 251 15.65 -2.33 15.82
C ALA A 251 15.07 -2.08 17.22
N PRO A 252 14.12 -2.90 17.71
CA PRO A 252 13.58 -2.75 19.05
C PRO A 252 14.68 -2.76 20.13
N PRO A 253 14.51 -2.04 21.25
CA PRO A 253 15.51 -2.01 22.30
C PRO A 253 15.91 -3.42 22.75
N GLY A 254 17.21 -3.71 22.71
CA GLY A 254 17.77 -5.04 23.00
C GLY A 254 18.23 -5.83 21.77
N VAL A 255 17.94 -5.36 20.55
CA VAL A 255 18.48 -5.92 19.30
C VAL A 255 19.42 -4.90 18.67
N GLN A 256 20.70 -5.23 18.52
CA GLN A 256 21.70 -4.38 17.84
C GLN A 256 22.25 -5.05 16.59
N SER A 257 22.20 -6.37 16.55
CA SER A 257 22.63 -7.21 15.44
C SER A 257 21.65 -8.38 15.24
N PRO A 258 21.68 -9.05 14.08
CA PRO A 258 20.86 -10.25 13.86
C PRO A 258 21.08 -11.36 14.89
N ALA A 259 22.26 -11.43 15.52
CA ALA A 259 22.58 -12.43 16.54
C ALA A 259 21.79 -12.25 17.85
N ASP A 260 21.20 -11.08 18.08
CA ASP A 260 20.44 -10.77 19.30
C ASP A 260 19.00 -11.28 19.26
N TRP A 261 18.48 -11.58 18.05
CA TRP A 261 17.08 -11.98 17.84
C TRP A 261 16.64 -13.19 18.67
N PRO A 262 17.40 -14.29 18.78
CA PRO A 262 16.99 -15.44 19.58
C PRO A 262 16.80 -15.10 21.07
N ALA A 263 17.72 -14.30 21.63
CA ALA A 263 17.64 -13.88 23.03
C ALA A 263 16.48 -12.90 23.27
N PHE A 264 16.31 -11.93 22.35
CA PHE A 264 15.19 -11.00 22.36
C PHE A 264 13.84 -11.73 22.31
N MET A 265 13.66 -12.64 21.35
CA MET A 265 12.42 -13.38 21.17
C MET A 265 12.12 -14.30 22.35
N LYS A 266 13.14 -14.96 22.92
CA LYS A 266 12.99 -15.74 24.16
C LYS A 266 12.47 -14.89 25.31
N ASN A 267 13.04 -13.69 25.52
CA ASN A 267 12.60 -12.78 26.56
C ASN A 267 11.17 -12.27 26.30
N LEU A 268 10.88 -11.86 25.06
CA LEU A 268 9.57 -11.35 24.68
C LEU A 268 8.48 -12.41 24.84
N ARG A 269 8.75 -13.65 24.44
CA ARG A 269 7.83 -14.79 24.59
C ARG A 269 7.51 -15.07 26.06
N GLN A 270 8.49 -14.97 26.95
CA GLN A 270 8.26 -15.10 28.40
C GLN A 270 7.36 -13.97 28.93
N ARG A 271 7.58 -12.73 28.47
CA ARG A 271 6.80 -11.55 28.87
C ARG A 271 5.38 -11.57 28.30
N ALA A 272 5.18 -12.14 27.12
CA ALA A 272 3.90 -12.26 26.44
C ALA A 272 2.89 -13.19 27.16
N LYS A 273 3.36 -14.10 28.05
CA LYS A 273 2.47 -14.96 28.87
C LYS A 273 1.39 -15.70 28.06
N GLY A 274 1.77 -16.18 26.88
CA GLY A 274 0.95 -17.05 26.03
C GLY A 274 0.15 -16.36 24.92
N ILE A 275 0.12 -15.02 24.86
CA ILE A 275 -0.48 -14.30 23.72
C ILE A 275 0.41 -14.41 22.46
N PRO A 276 -0.16 -14.33 21.25
CA PRO A 276 0.61 -14.38 20.01
C PRO A 276 1.59 -13.22 19.88
N ILE A 277 2.69 -13.47 19.17
CA ILE A 277 3.67 -12.47 18.77
C ILE A 277 3.70 -12.45 17.23
N ALA A 278 3.35 -11.30 16.67
CA ALA A 278 3.39 -11.03 15.25
C ALA A 278 4.69 -10.30 14.86
N LEU A 279 5.16 -10.49 13.63
CA LEU A 279 6.21 -9.68 13.01
C LEU A 279 5.59 -8.79 11.93
N LYS A 280 5.74 -7.47 12.03
CA LYS A 280 5.33 -6.53 10.98
C LYS A 280 6.53 -6.05 10.16
N ILE A 281 6.47 -6.28 8.85
CA ILE A 281 7.53 -5.93 7.89
C ILE A 281 6.97 -5.21 6.67
N MET A 282 7.81 -4.36 6.07
CA MET A 282 7.60 -3.89 4.71
C MET A 282 7.89 -5.02 3.72
N ALA A 283 7.05 -5.21 2.72
CA ALA A 283 7.34 -6.14 1.65
C ALA A 283 8.50 -5.63 0.78
N THR A 284 9.56 -6.43 0.64
CA THR A 284 10.71 -6.15 -0.23
C THR A 284 11.04 -7.37 -1.08
N ASP A 285 12.08 -7.29 -1.91
CA ASP A 285 12.53 -8.45 -2.67
C ASP A 285 13.17 -9.55 -1.81
N HIS A 286 13.57 -9.23 -0.57
CA HIS A 286 14.10 -10.19 0.41
C HIS A 286 13.01 -10.84 1.27
N LEU A 287 11.74 -10.77 0.85
CA LEU A 287 10.60 -11.21 1.65
C LEU A 287 10.77 -12.65 2.17
N GLU A 288 11.15 -13.62 1.33
CA GLU A 288 11.30 -15.02 1.73
C GLU A 288 12.42 -15.23 2.76
N GLU A 289 13.48 -14.41 2.73
CA GLU A 289 14.55 -14.45 3.74
C GLU A 289 14.02 -13.99 5.11
N GLU A 290 13.27 -12.90 5.13
CA GLU A 290 12.62 -12.38 6.35
C GLU A 290 11.55 -13.34 6.88
N LEU A 291 10.79 -13.98 6.00
CA LEU A 291 9.80 -15.00 6.38
C LEU A 291 10.48 -16.25 6.96
N ALA A 292 11.61 -16.69 6.40
CA ALA A 292 12.40 -17.79 6.95
C ALA A 292 12.86 -17.48 8.37
N MET A 293 13.43 -16.27 8.57
CA MET A 293 13.82 -15.79 9.89
C MET A 293 12.63 -15.73 10.86
N ALA A 294 11.46 -15.28 10.40
CA ALA A 294 10.26 -15.21 11.23
C ALA A 294 9.78 -16.59 11.70
N VAL A 295 9.84 -17.59 10.80
CA VAL A 295 9.55 -19.00 11.13
C VAL A 295 10.54 -19.52 12.17
N ASP A 296 11.84 -19.32 11.94
CA ASP A 296 12.90 -19.82 12.84
C ASP A 296 12.84 -19.20 14.23
N LEU A 297 12.46 -17.92 14.31
CA LEU A 297 12.27 -17.19 15.57
C LEU A 297 10.94 -17.51 16.27
N GLY A 298 10.05 -18.27 15.63
CA GLY A 298 8.79 -18.74 16.21
C GLY A 298 7.77 -17.63 16.39
N PHE A 299 7.63 -16.73 15.41
CA PHE A 299 6.49 -15.81 15.34
C PHE A 299 5.19 -16.57 15.03
N ASP A 300 4.07 -16.15 15.63
CA ASP A 300 2.76 -16.79 15.44
C ASP A 300 1.97 -16.18 14.27
N ALA A 301 2.30 -14.95 13.91
CA ALA A 301 1.69 -14.24 12.80
C ALA A 301 2.71 -13.35 12.10
N ILE A 302 2.47 -13.05 10.83
CA ILE A 302 3.27 -12.12 10.04
C ILE A 302 2.32 -11.10 9.42
N VAL A 303 2.64 -9.83 9.60
CA VAL A 303 1.93 -8.69 9.05
C VAL A 303 2.80 -8.12 7.94
N ILE A 304 2.34 -8.23 6.70
CA ILE A 304 3.05 -7.71 5.54
C ILE A 304 2.40 -6.41 5.10
N ASP A 305 3.20 -5.36 4.97
CA ASP A 305 2.76 -4.06 4.50
C ASP A 305 3.32 -3.81 3.09
N GLY A 306 2.44 -3.73 2.10
CA GLY A 306 2.83 -3.38 0.72
C GLY A 306 3.30 -1.93 0.60
N ALA A 307 3.99 -1.62 -0.51
CA ALA A 307 4.47 -0.26 -0.82
C ALA A 307 3.37 0.81 -0.81
N GLU A 308 2.10 0.40 -0.92
CA GLU A 308 0.91 1.25 -0.85
C GLU A 308 0.53 1.67 0.58
N GLY A 309 1.31 1.26 1.59
CA GLY A 309 1.11 1.65 2.98
C GLY A 309 1.11 3.18 3.17
N GLY A 310 0.41 3.65 4.20
CA GLY A 310 0.35 5.06 4.56
C GLY A 310 1.32 5.42 5.69
N SER A 311 1.67 6.70 5.79
CA SER A 311 2.39 7.27 6.94
C SER A 311 1.85 8.67 7.25
N HIS A 312 1.99 9.13 8.50
CA HIS A 312 1.63 10.49 8.87
C HIS A 312 2.48 11.52 8.11
N ALA A 313 3.79 11.30 8.08
CA ALA A 313 4.74 12.20 7.45
C ALA A 313 6.04 11.45 7.14
N THR A 314 6.33 11.23 5.86
CA THR A 314 7.60 10.61 5.44
C THR A 314 8.11 11.24 4.14
N ALA A 315 9.40 11.13 3.87
CA ALA A 315 9.99 11.61 2.63
C ALA A 315 9.35 10.92 1.41
N PRO A 316 8.97 11.66 0.35
CA PRO A 316 8.36 11.09 -0.86
C PRO A 316 9.13 9.92 -1.47
N ILE A 317 10.47 9.95 -1.45
CA ILE A 317 11.31 8.86 -1.96
C ILE A 317 11.04 7.51 -1.26
N LYS A 318 10.80 7.53 0.06
CA LYS A 318 10.51 6.30 0.83
C LYS A 318 9.10 5.77 0.56
N GLN A 319 8.19 6.65 0.13
CA GLN A 319 6.82 6.26 -0.20
C GLN A 319 6.73 5.74 -1.63
N ASP A 320 7.42 6.38 -2.57
CA ASP A 320 7.24 6.11 -3.99
C ASP A 320 8.16 5.01 -4.53
N ASP A 321 9.35 4.85 -3.95
CA ASP A 321 10.43 4.06 -4.56
C ASP A 321 10.91 2.88 -3.70
N PHE A 322 10.26 2.59 -2.57
CA PHE A 322 10.66 1.52 -1.66
C PHE A 322 9.58 0.43 -1.57
N GLY A 323 10.03 -0.82 -1.49
CA GLY A 323 9.18 -2.00 -1.31
C GLY A 323 8.48 -2.49 -2.58
N ILE A 324 7.63 -3.51 -2.41
CA ILE A 324 6.82 -4.12 -3.48
C ILE A 324 5.32 -4.03 -3.17
N PRO A 325 4.44 -4.08 -4.19
CA PRO A 325 2.99 -3.99 -4.01
C PRO A 325 2.42 -5.10 -3.12
N SER A 326 1.34 -4.80 -2.40
CA SER A 326 0.70 -5.72 -1.45
C SER A 326 0.22 -7.01 -2.11
N LEU A 327 -0.26 -6.97 -3.36
CA LEU A 327 -0.65 -8.17 -4.10
C LEU A 327 0.54 -9.10 -4.33
N ASN A 328 1.67 -8.57 -4.80
CA ASN A 328 2.89 -9.35 -5.03
C ASN A 328 3.40 -9.98 -3.74
N ALA A 329 3.40 -9.19 -2.67
CA ALA A 329 3.85 -9.62 -1.36
C ALA A 329 2.97 -10.74 -0.79
N LEU A 330 1.64 -10.59 -0.89
CA LEU A 330 0.67 -11.59 -0.43
C LEU A 330 0.89 -12.95 -1.09
N VAL A 331 1.00 -12.97 -2.41
CA VAL A 331 1.17 -14.24 -3.14
C VAL A 331 2.49 -14.91 -2.78
N ARG A 332 3.60 -14.15 -2.76
CA ARG A 332 4.93 -14.66 -2.38
C ARG A 332 4.91 -15.25 -0.97
N ALA A 333 4.37 -14.49 -0.01
CA ALA A 333 4.27 -14.92 1.37
C ALA A 333 3.36 -16.15 1.55
N LYS A 334 2.19 -16.18 0.91
CA LYS A 334 1.29 -17.33 1.01
C LYS A 334 1.92 -18.59 0.45
N LYS A 335 2.66 -18.48 -0.65
CA LYS A 335 3.40 -19.60 -1.24
C LYS A 335 4.48 -20.12 -0.29
N PHE A 336 5.24 -19.21 0.32
CA PHE A 336 6.29 -19.56 1.28
C PHE A 336 5.72 -20.22 2.54
N LEU A 337 4.69 -19.62 3.13
CA LEU A 337 4.08 -20.04 4.40
C LEU A 337 3.13 -21.25 4.29
N LYS A 338 2.96 -21.84 3.10
CA LYS A 338 1.98 -22.91 2.85
C LYS A 338 2.02 -24.06 3.86
N ASN A 339 3.21 -24.41 4.35
CA ASN A 339 3.41 -25.52 5.29
C ASN A 339 3.75 -25.06 6.72
N HIS A 340 3.63 -23.76 7.00
CA HIS A 340 3.93 -23.16 8.29
C HIS A 340 2.63 -22.72 8.96
N PRO A 341 2.38 -23.07 10.24
CA PRO A 341 1.15 -22.71 10.94
C PRO A 341 1.21 -21.26 11.46
N ILE A 342 1.56 -20.31 10.59
CA ILE A 342 1.69 -18.88 10.89
C ILE A 342 0.54 -18.14 10.22
N SER A 343 -0.15 -17.28 10.96
CA SER A 343 -1.20 -16.45 10.39
C SER A 343 -0.62 -15.33 9.53
N LEU A 344 -1.22 -15.07 8.37
CA LEU A 344 -0.80 -14.04 7.43
C LEU A 344 -1.80 -12.88 7.44
N VAL A 345 -1.38 -11.73 7.95
CA VAL A 345 -2.11 -10.47 7.88
C VAL A 345 -1.49 -9.60 6.78
N ILE A 346 -2.31 -8.99 5.94
CA ILE A 346 -1.84 -8.13 4.86
C ILE A 346 -2.35 -6.69 5.02
N SER A 347 -1.53 -5.73 4.62
CA SER A 347 -1.74 -4.29 4.70
C SER A 347 -1.15 -3.62 3.46
N GLY A 348 -1.49 -2.35 3.24
CA GLY A 348 -0.98 -1.53 2.15
C GLY A 348 -1.99 -1.40 1.00
N GLY A 349 -2.62 -0.22 0.89
CA GLY A 349 -3.44 0.15 -0.27
C GLY A 349 -4.89 -0.36 -0.28
N TYR A 350 -5.33 -1.14 0.70
CA TYR A 350 -6.72 -1.60 0.76
C TYR A 350 -7.69 -0.46 1.10
N PHE A 351 -8.68 -0.27 0.24
CA PHE A 351 -9.68 0.80 0.39
C PHE A 351 -11.12 0.30 0.26
N THR A 352 -11.37 -0.74 -0.56
CA THR A 352 -12.72 -1.25 -0.86
C THR A 352 -12.93 -2.67 -0.33
N PRO A 353 -14.18 -3.08 0.00
CA PRO A 353 -14.46 -4.44 0.46
C PRO A 353 -14.09 -5.50 -0.59
N GLY A 354 -14.22 -5.18 -1.87
CA GLY A 354 -13.80 -6.06 -2.97
C GLY A 354 -12.30 -6.36 -2.97
N GLN A 355 -11.44 -5.35 -2.71
CA GLN A 355 -9.99 -5.58 -2.58
C GLN A 355 -9.68 -6.45 -1.36
N CYS A 356 -10.31 -6.18 -0.22
CA CYS A 356 -10.16 -6.99 0.99
C CYS A 356 -10.55 -8.45 0.76
N LEU A 357 -11.74 -8.70 0.21
CA LEU A 357 -12.23 -10.06 -0.03
C LEU A 357 -11.36 -10.82 -1.04
N LYS A 358 -10.85 -10.15 -2.08
CA LYS A 358 -9.90 -10.75 -3.03
C LYS A 358 -8.60 -11.14 -2.35
N ALA A 359 -8.07 -10.32 -1.45
CA ALA A 359 -6.87 -10.66 -0.67
C ALA A 359 -7.11 -11.86 0.26
N LEU A 360 -8.27 -11.92 0.91
CA LEU A 360 -8.66 -13.08 1.72
C LEU A 360 -8.78 -14.35 0.86
N ALA A 361 -9.39 -14.26 -0.33
CA ALA A 361 -9.46 -15.37 -1.29
C ALA A 361 -8.07 -15.85 -1.76
N LEU A 362 -7.11 -14.94 -1.89
CA LEU A 362 -5.71 -15.26 -2.21
C LEU A 362 -4.92 -15.84 -1.03
N GLY A 363 -5.51 -15.90 0.17
CA GLY A 363 -4.99 -16.64 1.30
C GLY A 363 -4.44 -15.79 2.45
N ALA A 364 -4.74 -14.49 2.49
CA ALA A 364 -4.60 -13.71 3.72
C ALA A 364 -5.63 -14.18 4.76
N ASP A 365 -5.24 -14.21 6.03
CA ASP A 365 -6.15 -14.54 7.13
C ASP A 365 -6.93 -13.30 7.61
N ALA A 366 -6.30 -12.12 7.61
CA ALA A 366 -6.93 -10.85 7.97
C ALA A 366 -6.29 -9.67 7.23
N ILE A 367 -7.01 -8.54 7.20
CA ILE A 367 -6.59 -7.30 6.54
C ILE A 367 -6.45 -6.18 7.58
N TYR A 368 -5.33 -5.46 7.55
CA TYR A 368 -5.22 -4.19 8.25
C TYR A 368 -5.68 -3.03 7.38
N LEU A 369 -6.56 -2.21 7.94
CA LEU A 369 -7.02 -0.96 7.33
C LEU A 369 -6.59 0.21 8.20
N ALA A 370 -5.82 1.15 7.63
CA ALA A 370 -5.40 2.38 8.30
C ALA A 370 -6.05 3.62 7.67
N THR A 371 -5.89 3.82 6.36
CA THR A 371 -6.42 4.99 5.65
C THR A 371 -7.96 5.08 5.72
N VAL A 372 -8.66 3.95 5.56
CA VAL A 372 -10.13 3.91 5.65
C VAL A 372 -10.64 4.40 7.02
N PRO A 373 -10.24 3.80 8.16
CA PRO A 373 -10.68 4.30 9.46
C PRO A 373 -10.19 5.72 9.74
N LEU A 374 -8.97 6.10 9.29
CA LEU A 374 -8.46 7.46 9.44
C LEU A 374 -9.39 8.50 8.80
N LEU A 375 -9.81 8.27 7.55
CA LEU A 375 -10.74 9.18 6.87
C LEU A 375 -12.14 9.16 7.50
N ALA A 376 -12.59 7.99 7.96
CA ALA A 376 -13.89 7.85 8.62
C ALA A 376 -13.98 8.62 9.95
N LEU A 377 -12.88 8.78 10.70
CA LEU A 377 -12.86 9.61 11.91
C LEU A 377 -13.31 11.06 11.61
N GLY A 378 -12.90 11.62 10.47
CA GLY A 378 -13.25 12.98 10.08
C GLY A 378 -14.64 13.15 9.47
N HIS A 379 -15.36 12.05 9.18
CA HIS A 379 -16.64 12.10 8.47
C HIS A 379 -17.67 12.95 9.23
N ASN A 380 -18.38 13.84 8.50
CA ASN A 380 -19.31 14.85 9.02
C ASN A 380 -18.72 15.85 10.03
N GLN A 381 -17.39 15.98 10.08
CA GLN A 381 -16.70 16.92 10.98
C GLN A 381 -15.65 17.79 10.28
N VAL A 382 -15.30 17.48 9.03
CA VAL A 382 -14.28 18.21 8.26
C VAL A 382 -14.60 19.71 8.10
N GLN A 383 -15.86 20.11 8.17
CA GLN A 383 -16.31 21.52 8.13
C GLN A 383 -15.75 22.38 9.26
N LYS A 384 -15.22 21.77 10.32
CA LYS A 384 -14.55 22.46 11.42
C LYS A 384 -13.20 23.06 10.99
N VAL A 385 -12.58 22.51 9.95
CA VAL A 385 -11.21 22.88 9.51
C VAL A 385 -11.15 23.43 8.08
N ILE A 386 -12.00 22.95 7.16
CA ILE A 386 -12.05 23.46 5.79
C ILE A 386 -12.73 24.85 5.76
N PRO A 387 -12.37 25.75 4.83
CA PRO A 387 -11.46 25.59 3.70
C PRO A 387 -9.98 25.89 3.99
N TRP A 388 -9.62 26.15 5.25
CA TRP A 388 -8.30 26.69 5.60
C TRP A 388 -7.25 25.62 5.84
N GLU A 389 -7.64 24.52 6.48
CA GLU A 389 -6.74 23.44 6.87
C GLU A 389 -7.19 22.11 6.24
N PRO A 390 -6.27 21.16 5.97
CA PRO A 390 -6.63 19.83 5.49
C PRO A 390 -7.55 19.07 6.48
N PRO A 391 -8.49 18.23 6.00
CA PRO A 391 -9.37 17.43 6.86
C PRO A 391 -8.67 16.60 7.94
N THR A 392 -7.48 16.07 7.64
CA THR A 392 -6.69 15.24 8.56
C THR A 392 -6.17 16.00 9.77
N THR A 393 -6.13 17.34 9.72
CA THR A 393 -5.73 18.21 10.83
C THR A 393 -6.66 18.03 12.04
N LEU A 394 -7.93 17.62 11.87
CA LEU A 394 -8.82 17.33 13.01
C LEU A 394 -8.37 16.10 13.83
N ILE A 395 -7.47 15.27 13.30
CA ILE A 395 -7.15 13.95 13.84
C ILE A 395 -5.69 13.89 14.34
N TYR A 396 -4.79 14.68 13.76
CA TYR A 396 -3.36 14.61 14.08
C TYR A 396 -2.98 15.22 15.42
N TYR A 397 -1.96 14.64 16.05
CA TYR A 397 -1.51 15.02 17.39
C TYR A 397 -1.03 16.47 17.49
N ASN A 398 -0.31 16.98 16.49
CA ASN A 398 0.23 18.34 16.52
C ASN A 398 -0.76 19.42 16.10
N SER A 399 -2.00 19.04 15.85
CA SER A 399 -3.03 20.00 15.46
C SER A 399 -3.63 20.73 16.67
N PRO A 400 -3.86 22.05 16.57
CA PRO A 400 -4.62 22.78 17.58
C PRO A 400 -6.11 22.40 17.57
N THR A 401 -6.65 21.90 16.45
CA THR A 401 -8.08 21.58 16.31
C THR A 401 -8.41 20.16 16.76
N LYS A 402 -7.43 19.35 17.17
CA LYS A 402 -7.65 17.94 17.58
C LYS A 402 -8.68 17.78 18.71
N THR A 403 -8.80 18.77 19.59
CA THR A 403 -9.76 18.78 20.71
C THR A 403 -11.20 19.02 20.26
N GLU A 404 -11.41 19.42 19.00
CA GLU A 404 -12.73 19.61 18.42
C GLU A 404 -13.28 18.31 17.81
N LEU A 405 -12.49 17.23 17.75
CA LEU A 405 -12.93 15.93 17.26
C LEU A 405 -13.97 15.33 18.22
N ASP A 406 -15.17 15.07 17.72
CA ASP A 406 -16.20 14.34 18.47
C ASP A 406 -15.86 12.85 18.45
N ILE A 407 -15.45 12.32 19.60
CA ILE A 407 -14.98 10.94 19.76
C ILE A 407 -16.09 9.94 19.41
N ASP A 408 -17.31 10.16 19.87
CA ASP A 408 -18.40 9.19 19.72
C ASP A 408 -18.91 9.17 18.28
N LEU A 409 -19.06 10.34 17.65
CA LEU A 409 -19.40 10.45 16.23
C LEU A 409 -18.33 9.79 15.35
N SER A 410 -17.05 9.98 15.69
CA SER A 410 -15.92 9.36 14.98
C SER A 410 -15.96 7.83 15.13
N ALA A 411 -16.17 7.33 16.35
CA ALA A 411 -16.29 5.89 16.62
C ALA A 411 -17.48 5.27 15.87
N THR A 412 -18.63 5.95 15.83
CA THR A 412 -19.79 5.53 15.02
C THR A 412 -19.46 5.50 13.54
N SER A 413 -18.79 6.53 13.01
CA SER A 413 -18.44 6.61 11.58
C SER A 413 -17.49 5.49 11.15
N VAL A 414 -16.48 5.18 11.97
CA VAL A 414 -15.58 4.04 11.74
C VAL A 414 -16.33 2.70 11.85
N THR A 415 -17.20 2.56 12.85
CA THR A 415 -18.04 1.35 12.99
C THR A 415 -18.92 1.15 11.76
N ASN A 416 -19.55 2.21 11.24
CA ASN A 416 -20.44 2.15 10.09
C ASN A 416 -19.71 1.75 8.80
N VAL A 417 -18.53 2.32 8.53
CA VAL A 417 -17.79 1.97 7.29
C VAL A 417 -17.32 0.52 7.31
N PHE A 418 -16.80 0.02 8.44
CA PHE A 418 -16.41 -1.39 8.57
C PHE A 418 -17.62 -2.31 8.47
N THR A 419 -18.74 -1.95 9.11
CA THR A 419 -19.99 -2.72 9.04
C THR A 419 -20.49 -2.82 7.59
N ALA A 420 -20.50 -1.70 6.86
CA ALA A 420 -20.90 -1.68 5.46
C ALA A 420 -19.97 -2.56 4.59
N MET A 421 -18.65 -2.44 4.77
CA MET A 421 -17.68 -3.28 4.08
C MET A 421 -17.90 -4.76 4.35
N VAL A 422 -18.16 -5.14 5.61
CA VAL A 422 -18.43 -6.52 6.01
C VAL A 422 -19.73 -7.03 5.37
N LEU A 423 -20.81 -6.24 5.41
CA LEU A 423 -22.08 -6.60 4.76
C LEU A 423 -21.92 -6.82 3.25
N GLU A 424 -21.17 -5.95 2.55
CA GLU A 424 -20.85 -6.15 1.13
C GLU A 424 -20.04 -7.43 0.88
N MET A 425 -19.11 -7.77 1.77
CA MET A 425 -18.36 -9.02 1.71
C MET A 425 -19.26 -10.24 1.93
N GLU A 426 -20.21 -10.18 2.87
CA GLU A 426 -21.19 -11.25 3.08
C GLU A 426 -22.08 -11.45 1.85
N GLU A 427 -22.54 -10.37 1.21
CA GLU A 427 -23.33 -10.45 -0.03
C GLU A 427 -22.54 -11.15 -1.16
N ALA A 428 -21.25 -10.80 -1.31
CA ALA A 428 -20.39 -11.47 -2.27
C ALA A 428 -20.20 -12.97 -1.93
N MET A 429 -20.03 -13.31 -0.65
CA MET A 429 -19.92 -14.70 -0.19
C MET A 429 -21.21 -15.50 -0.47
N ARG A 430 -22.40 -14.92 -0.21
CA ARG A 430 -23.69 -15.53 -0.55
C ARG A 430 -23.82 -15.76 -2.05
N ALA A 431 -23.42 -14.79 -2.88
CA ALA A 431 -23.43 -14.91 -4.34
C ALA A 431 -22.48 -16.02 -4.85
N LEU A 432 -21.34 -16.22 -4.19
CA LEU A 432 -20.39 -17.30 -4.48
C LEU A 432 -20.86 -18.67 -3.97
N GLY A 433 -21.94 -18.73 -3.19
CA GLY A 433 -22.42 -19.96 -2.59
C GLY A 433 -21.55 -20.44 -1.40
N LYS A 434 -20.95 -19.51 -0.64
CA LYS A 434 -19.98 -19.79 0.43
C LYS A 434 -20.52 -19.33 1.78
N SER A 435 -20.55 -20.21 2.78
CA SER A 435 -21.11 -19.89 4.10
C SER A 435 -20.07 -19.50 5.15
N SER A 436 -18.78 -19.71 4.85
CA SER A 436 -17.67 -19.36 5.72
C SER A 436 -16.48 -18.85 4.91
N LEU A 437 -15.74 -17.91 5.47
CA LEU A 437 -14.49 -17.41 4.89
C LEU A 437 -13.48 -18.53 4.60
N LYS A 438 -13.52 -19.63 5.36
CA LYS A 438 -12.67 -20.82 5.16
C LYS A 438 -12.93 -21.55 3.84
N GLU A 439 -14.10 -21.34 3.24
CA GLU A 439 -14.46 -21.94 1.95
C GLU A 439 -14.01 -21.07 0.76
N LEU A 440 -13.63 -19.82 1.01
CA LEU A 440 -13.16 -18.88 -0.01
C LEU A 440 -11.74 -19.23 -0.43
N SER A 441 -11.50 -19.21 -1.74
CA SER A 441 -10.24 -19.67 -2.32
C SER A 441 -9.87 -18.94 -3.61
N PRO A 442 -8.64 -19.08 -4.11
CA PRO A 442 -8.27 -18.52 -5.41
C PRO A 442 -9.10 -19.06 -6.58
N ASP A 443 -9.77 -20.21 -6.43
CA ASP A 443 -10.65 -20.79 -7.45
C ASP A 443 -11.96 -20.02 -7.63
N ASP A 444 -12.33 -19.16 -6.69
CA ASP A 444 -13.50 -18.28 -6.75
C ASP A 444 -13.21 -17.00 -7.55
N LEU A 445 -11.95 -16.80 -7.94
CA LEU A 445 -11.46 -15.68 -8.73
C LEU A 445 -11.13 -16.08 -10.17
N VAL A 446 -11.16 -15.07 -11.05
CA VAL A 446 -10.64 -15.14 -12.41
C VAL A 446 -9.78 -13.90 -12.69
N ALA A 447 -8.65 -14.08 -13.37
CA ALA A 447 -7.75 -13.01 -13.76
C ALA A 447 -8.08 -12.51 -15.16
N LEU A 448 -8.22 -11.19 -15.33
CA LEU A 448 -8.59 -10.57 -16.62
C LEU A 448 -7.40 -10.45 -17.59
N ASP A 449 -6.18 -10.56 -17.09
CA ASP A 449 -4.95 -10.47 -17.87
C ASP A 449 -3.96 -11.58 -17.49
N ALA A 450 -3.01 -11.85 -18.40
CA ALA A 450 -2.02 -12.91 -18.24
C ALA A 450 -1.02 -12.64 -17.10
N LEU A 451 -0.62 -11.38 -16.88
CA LEU A 451 0.35 -11.02 -15.85
C LEU A 451 -0.23 -11.27 -14.46
N THR A 452 -1.47 -10.85 -14.22
CA THR A 452 -2.19 -11.11 -12.97
C THR A 452 -2.43 -12.61 -12.77
N ALA A 453 -2.76 -13.35 -13.83
CA ALA A 453 -2.93 -14.81 -13.76
C ALA A 453 -1.61 -15.51 -13.38
N ASP A 454 -0.50 -15.15 -14.01
CA ASP A 454 0.83 -15.71 -13.77
C ASP A 454 1.34 -15.34 -12.37
N LEU A 455 1.11 -14.09 -11.94
CA LEU A 455 1.46 -13.61 -10.61
C LEU A 455 0.70 -14.41 -9.54
N THR A 456 -0.63 -14.44 -9.62
CA THR A 456 -1.48 -14.96 -8.54
C THR A 456 -1.70 -16.48 -8.58
N GLY A 457 -1.46 -17.11 -9.73
CA GLY A 457 -1.85 -18.49 -10.00
C GLY A 457 -3.35 -18.70 -10.25
N VAL A 458 -4.15 -17.61 -10.28
CA VAL A 458 -5.58 -17.65 -10.58
C VAL A 458 -5.81 -17.94 -12.07
N LYS A 459 -6.95 -18.58 -12.39
CA LYS A 459 -7.30 -18.93 -13.77
C LYS A 459 -7.50 -17.66 -14.63
N PRO A 460 -6.93 -17.58 -15.84
CA PRO A 460 -7.19 -16.47 -16.75
C PRO A 460 -8.61 -16.57 -17.36
N ALA A 461 -9.26 -15.43 -17.54
CA ALA A 461 -10.63 -15.30 -18.02
C ALA A 461 -10.81 -15.71 -19.49
N LEU A 462 -9.79 -15.47 -20.31
CA LEU A 462 -9.76 -15.85 -21.73
C LEU A 462 -9.60 -17.37 -21.94
N GLY A 463 -9.68 -18.17 -20.87
CA GLY A 463 -9.05 -19.47 -20.80
C GLY A 463 -7.52 -19.31 -20.81
N ARG A 464 -6.77 -20.32 -20.37
CA ARG A 464 -5.39 -20.36 -20.87
C ARG A 464 -5.53 -20.43 -22.40
N PRO A 465 -4.78 -19.67 -23.20
CA PRO A 465 -4.51 -20.19 -24.52
C PRO A 465 -4.06 -21.62 -24.26
N GLN A 466 -4.71 -22.61 -24.88
CA GLN A 466 -4.03 -23.87 -25.08
C GLN A 466 -2.82 -23.47 -25.91
N ILE A 467 -1.75 -23.02 -25.26
CA ILE A 467 -0.41 -23.26 -25.75
C ILE A 467 -0.44 -24.78 -25.77
N PRO A 468 -0.53 -25.40 -26.95
CA PRO A 468 -0.59 -26.84 -27.04
C PRO A 468 0.57 -27.32 -26.20
N THR A 469 0.30 -28.12 -25.17
CA THR A 469 1.31 -28.83 -24.37
C THR A 469 2.26 -29.39 -25.39
N ARG A 470 3.44 -28.74 -25.56
CA ARG A 470 4.32 -28.84 -26.74
C ARG A 470 3.70 -29.68 -27.85
N LEU A 471 3.24 -29.07 -28.94
CA LEU A 471 3.45 -29.74 -30.23
C LEU A 471 4.91 -30.18 -30.16
N SER A 472 5.12 -31.49 -30.03
CA SER A 472 6.43 -32.07 -30.22
C SER A 472 6.83 -31.46 -31.54
N PRO A 473 7.91 -30.64 -31.59
CA PRO A 473 8.21 -29.89 -32.80
C PRO A 473 8.09 -30.86 -33.94
N GLN A 474 7.25 -30.55 -34.92
CA GLN A 474 7.07 -31.43 -36.06
C GLN A 474 8.48 -31.78 -36.56
N PRO A 475 8.76 -33.00 -37.05
CA PRO A 475 10.12 -33.41 -37.42
C PRO A 475 10.86 -32.36 -38.28
N THR A 476 10.11 -31.61 -39.08
CA THR A 476 10.51 -30.44 -39.87
C THR A 476 10.96 -29.22 -39.04
N GLU A 477 10.25 -28.87 -37.96
CA GLU A 477 10.63 -27.78 -37.04
C GLU A 477 11.85 -28.13 -36.19
N LEU A 478 11.98 -29.39 -35.76
CA LEU A 478 13.18 -29.85 -35.03
C LEU A 478 14.41 -29.82 -35.95
N ALA A 479 14.25 -30.21 -37.22
CA ALA A 479 15.28 -30.08 -38.23
C ALA A 479 15.65 -28.61 -38.49
N ALA A 480 14.67 -27.71 -38.60
CA ALA A 480 14.91 -26.27 -38.79
C ALA A 480 15.64 -25.65 -37.59
N ILE A 481 15.26 -25.98 -36.36
CA ILE A 481 15.94 -25.51 -35.13
C ILE A 481 17.37 -26.05 -35.07
N GLN A 482 17.58 -27.30 -35.46
CA GLN A 482 18.92 -27.92 -35.47
C GLN A 482 19.82 -27.30 -36.54
N GLN A 483 19.25 -26.96 -37.70
CA GLN A 483 19.92 -26.23 -38.77
C GLN A 483 20.26 -24.80 -38.34
N LEU A 484 19.35 -24.11 -37.65
CA LEU A 484 19.60 -22.77 -37.09
C LEU A 484 20.74 -22.79 -36.07
N LYS A 485 20.78 -23.80 -35.20
CA LYS A 485 21.87 -24.01 -34.23
C LYS A 485 23.21 -24.26 -34.92
N GLN A 486 23.22 -25.04 -36.00
CA GLN A 486 24.44 -25.27 -36.79
C GLN A 486 24.93 -23.97 -37.44
N LEU A 487 24.04 -23.18 -38.04
CA LEU A 487 24.37 -21.89 -38.64
C LEU A 487 24.91 -20.88 -37.60
N LEU A 488 24.27 -20.78 -36.44
CA LEU A 488 24.76 -19.94 -35.32
C LEU A 488 26.14 -20.39 -34.82
N SER A 489 26.36 -21.70 -34.69
CA SER A 489 27.67 -22.23 -34.28
C SER A 489 28.77 -21.96 -35.32
N PHE A 490 28.42 -22.01 -36.61
CA PHE A 490 29.33 -21.66 -37.70
C PHE A 490 29.65 -20.17 -37.71
N ALA A 491 28.64 -19.30 -37.59
CA ALA A 491 28.83 -17.85 -37.52
C ALA A 491 29.73 -17.45 -36.34
N TYR A 492 29.52 -18.04 -35.17
CA TYR A 492 30.38 -17.81 -34.01
C TYR A 492 31.83 -18.24 -34.26
N ARG A 493 32.05 -19.42 -34.85
CA ARG A 493 33.41 -19.89 -35.19
C ARG A 493 34.09 -19.01 -36.24
N LEU A 494 33.34 -18.54 -37.24
CA LEU A 494 33.85 -17.60 -38.24
C LEU A 494 34.27 -16.28 -37.60
N GLU A 495 33.49 -15.77 -36.65
CA GLU A 495 33.83 -14.58 -35.88
C GLU A 495 35.12 -14.79 -35.07
N GLN A 496 35.25 -15.92 -34.36
CA GLN A 496 36.46 -16.25 -33.61
C GLN A 496 37.69 -16.42 -34.52
N PHE A 497 37.52 -17.06 -35.67
CA PHE A 497 38.59 -17.16 -36.68
C PHE A 497 39.00 -15.78 -37.17
N SER A 498 38.05 -14.91 -37.52
CA SER A 498 38.35 -13.55 -37.98
C SER A 498 39.10 -12.72 -36.92
N LYS A 499 38.73 -12.84 -35.63
CA LYS A 499 39.42 -12.20 -34.51
C LYS A 499 40.84 -12.73 -34.34
N THR A 500 41.03 -14.05 -34.44
CA THR A 500 42.34 -14.70 -34.32
C THR A 500 43.27 -14.27 -35.46
N VAL A 501 42.78 -14.27 -36.70
CA VAL A 501 43.51 -13.78 -37.87
C VAL A 501 43.90 -12.31 -37.71
N LEU A 502 42.98 -11.46 -37.21
CA LEU A 502 43.26 -10.03 -37.00
C LEU A 502 44.36 -9.83 -35.94
N ILE A 503 44.32 -10.59 -34.84
CA ILE A 503 45.32 -10.52 -33.77
C ILE A 503 46.69 -10.99 -34.29
N GLU A 504 46.74 -12.14 -34.97
CA GLU A 504 48.02 -12.73 -35.40
C GLU A 504 48.67 -11.94 -36.55
N LEU A 505 47.89 -11.53 -37.56
CA LEU A 505 48.42 -10.80 -38.72
C LEU A 505 48.73 -9.32 -38.40
N CYS A 506 47.91 -8.66 -37.56
CA CYS A 506 48.10 -7.23 -37.31
C CYS A 506 48.95 -6.92 -36.07
N GLN A 507 48.92 -7.77 -35.02
CA GLN A 507 49.63 -7.47 -33.77
C GLN A 507 50.94 -8.23 -33.59
N GLN A 508 51.04 -9.49 -34.05
CA GLN A 508 52.19 -10.34 -33.74
C GLN A 508 53.16 -10.59 -34.90
N GLN A 509 52.76 -10.29 -36.16
CA GLN A 509 53.57 -10.50 -37.37
C GLN A 509 54.18 -11.91 -37.50
N ASP A 510 53.54 -12.92 -36.93
CA ASP A 510 54.03 -14.30 -36.96
C ASP A 510 53.54 -15.03 -38.22
N PHE A 511 54.35 -14.94 -39.28
CA PHE A 511 54.03 -15.56 -40.56
C PHE A 511 54.14 -17.09 -40.58
N SER A 512 54.66 -17.72 -39.52
CA SER A 512 54.79 -19.18 -39.45
C SER A 512 53.44 -19.88 -39.20
N ARG A 513 52.50 -19.20 -38.54
CA ARG A 513 51.14 -19.68 -38.24
C ARG A 513 50.15 -19.55 -39.39
N LEU A 514 50.51 -18.84 -40.46
CA LEU A 514 49.67 -18.67 -41.66
C LEU A 514 49.28 -20.00 -42.32
N GLN A 515 50.12 -21.04 -42.23
CA GLN A 515 49.76 -22.37 -42.74
C GLN A 515 48.67 -23.06 -41.90
N VAL A 516 48.67 -22.86 -40.59
CA VAL A 516 47.66 -23.40 -39.67
C VAL A 516 46.33 -22.68 -39.87
N LEU A 517 46.34 -21.35 -39.93
CA LEU A 517 45.15 -20.55 -40.24
C LEU A 517 44.56 -20.87 -41.62
N LYS A 518 45.41 -21.16 -42.61
CA LYS A 518 44.96 -21.61 -43.94
C LYS A 518 44.24 -22.96 -43.85
N ALA A 519 44.74 -23.89 -43.04
CA ALA A 519 44.07 -25.18 -42.82
C ALA A 519 42.72 -25.02 -42.09
N GLU A 520 42.65 -24.17 -41.07
CA GLU A 520 41.41 -23.84 -40.37
C GLU A 520 40.38 -23.17 -41.28
N TYR A 521 40.82 -22.25 -42.14
CA TYR A 521 39.97 -21.61 -43.14
C TYR A 521 39.42 -22.60 -44.16
N GLN A 522 40.25 -23.54 -44.64
CA GLN A 522 39.80 -24.61 -45.54
C GLN A 522 38.77 -25.52 -44.85
N HIS A 523 38.95 -25.81 -43.56
CA HIS A 523 37.97 -26.58 -42.79
C HIS A 523 36.61 -25.84 -42.66
N LEU A 524 36.63 -24.52 -42.43
CA LEU A 524 35.43 -23.69 -42.41
C LEU A 524 34.75 -23.61 -43.79
N LEU A 525 35.53 -23.61 -44.88
CA LEU A 525 35.01 -23.68 -46.25
C LEU A 525 34.29 -24.99 -46.55
N THR A 526 34.84 -26.13 -46.11
CA THR A 526 34.18 -27.44 -46.24
C THR A 526 32.88 -27.47 -45.45
N GLN A 527 32.88 -26.96 -44.20
CA GLN A 527 31.66 -26.88 -43.39
C GLN A 527 30.58 -25.98 -44.03
N LYS A 528 30.98 -24.89 -44.70
CA LYS A 528 30.06 -24.05 -45.46
C LYS A 528 29.42 -24.81 -46.63
N GLN A 529 30.20 -25.59 -47.38
CA GLN A 529 29.69 -26.40 -48.48
C GLN A 529 28.71 -27.48 -48.00
N ASP A 530 28.99 -28.12 -46.86
CA ASP A 530 28.10 -29.11 -46.25
C ASP A 530 26.76 -28.47 -45.80
N LEU A 531 26.80 -27.24 -45.29
CA LEU A 531 25.61 -26.46 -44.93
C LEU A 531 24.80 -26.02 -46.16
N ASP A 532 25.45 -25.66 -47.26
CA ASP A 532 24.78 -25.28 -48.52
C ASP A 532 24.14 -26.50 -49.21
N LEU A 533 24.78 -27.68 -49.16
CA LEU A 533 24.22 -28.94 -49.69
C LEU A 533 22.99 -29.40 -48.89
N ALA A 534 23.00 -29.23 -47.56
CA ALA A 534 21.84 -29.52 -46.70
C ALA A 534 20.65 -28.58 -46.94
N ASN A 535 20.90 -27.34 -47.40
CA ASN A 535 19.84 -26.41 -47.80
C ASN A 535 19.19 -26.79 -49.14
N LEU A 536 19.95 -27.31 -50.10
CA LEU A 536 19.44 -27.73 -51.42
C LEU A 536 18.54 -28.97 -51.33
N SER A 537 18.86 -29.95 -50.47
CA SER A 537 18.03 -31.16 -50.29
C SER A 537 16.66 -30.88 -49.65
N ASN A 538 16.53 -29.81 -48.86
CA ASN A 538 15.26 -29.41 -48.24
C ASN A 538 14.35 -28.60 -49.19
N SER A 539 14.90 -28.00 -50.26
CA SER A 539 14.13 -27.23 -51.24
C SER A 539 13.38 -28.09 -52.27
N SER A 540 13.71 -29.38 -52.40
CA SER A 540 13.07 -30.32 -53.33
C SER A 540 11.84 -31.06 -52.77
N GLN A 541 11.37 -30.69 -51.56
CA GLN A 541 10.21 -31.32 -50.89
C GLN A 541 9.11 -30.34 -50.46
N GLN A 542 9.04 -29.15 -51.06
CA GLN A 542 7.90 -28.23 -50.89
C GLN A 542 6.95 -28.26 -52.08
#